data_AF-A0A1Z4MTC8-F1
#
_entry.id   AF-A0A1Z4MTC8-F1
#
_cell.length_a   1.000
_cell.length_b   1.000
_cell.length_c   1.000
_cell.angle_alpha   90.00
_cell.angle_beta   90.00
_cell.angle_gamma   90.00
#
_symmetry.space_group_name_H-M   'P 1'
#
loop_
_entity.id
_entity.type
_entity.pdbx_description
1 polymer ?
#
loop_
_entity_poly.entity_id
_entity_poly.type
_entity_poly.pdbx_seq_one_letter_code
_entity_poly.pdbx_strand_id
1 'polypeptide(L)'
;MVQIIQGKDVSLNQLIEEFDLQRNDDENFFREWQENLPELNDLERQNIAEIKTEYQHLSRYPILEPVVKMVVLSPLLRLAGFYQPPFYIASEEEVEISSEDEGTIIR
;
A
#
# COMPACT_ATOMS: atom_id res chain seq x y z
N MET A 1 17.39 29.61 -2.94
CA MET A 1 18.24 28.43 -3.24
C MET A 1 17.31 27.25 -3.41
N VAL A 2 17.47 26.44 -4.45
CA VAL A 2 16.66 25.21 -4.64
C VAL A 2 17.34 24.09 -3.86
N GLN A 3 16.58 23.37 -3.03
CA GLN A 3 17.05 22.21 -2.29
C GLN A 3 16.50 20.95 -2.97
N ILE A 4 17.39 20.04 -3.38
CA ILE A 4 17.01 18.76 -3.98
C ILE A 4 16.99 17.72 -2.86
N ILE A 5 15.83 17.12 -2.62
CA ILE A 5 15.66 16.03 -1.65
C ILE A 5 15.60 14.71 -2.43
N GLN A 6 16.31 13.69 -1.96
CA GLN A 6 16.25 12.35 -2.56
C GLN A 6 14.91 11.71 -2.22
N GLY A 7 14.26 11.04 -3.18
CA GLY A 7 12.92 10.46 -2.97
C GLY A 7 12.86 9.45 -1.80
N LYS A 8 13.96 8.76 -1.50
CA LYS A 8 14.07 7.84 -0.35
C LYS A 8 14.03 8.54 1.02
N ASP A 9 14.35 9.82 1.06
CA ASP A 9 14.44 10.63 2.28
C ASP A 9 13.18 11.51 2.46
N VAL A 10 12.18 11.36 1.58
CA VAL A 10 10.90 12.07 1.61
C VAL A 10 9.83 11.16 2.23
N SER A 11 9.08 11.69 3.19
CA SER A 11 7.89 11.06 3.74
C SER A 11 6.62 11.78 3.31
N LEU A 12 5.49 11.06 3.26
CA LEU A 12 4.19 11.65 2.94
C LEU A 12 3.82 12.78 3.92
N ASN A 13 4.14 12.65 5.21
CA ASN A 13 3.89 13.70 6.19
C ASN A 13 4.67 14.99 5.89
N GLN A 14 5.96 14.87 5.53
CA GLN A 14 6.74 16.05 5.13
C GLN A 14 6.12 16.74 3.93
N LEU A 15 5.66 15.96 2.93
CA LEU A 15 4.99 16.54 1.77
C LEU A 15 3.67 17.22 2.14
N ILE A 16 2.89 16.65 3.06
CA ILE A 16 1.66 17.26 3.57
C ILE A 16 1.98 18.59 4.26
N GLU A 17 2.99 18.64 5.13
CA GLU A 17 3.37 19.84 5.87
C GLU A 17 3.95 20.94 4.98
N GLU A 18 4.79 20.59 4.01
CA GLU A 18 5.49 21.56 3.15
C GLU A 18 4.62 22.11 2.02
N PHE A 19 3.71 21.30 1.48
CA PHE A 19 2.93 21.64 0.29
C PHE A 19 1.42 21.78 0.57
N ASP A 20 1.00 21.74 1.83
CA ASP A 20 -0.42 21.77 2.25
C ASP A 20 -1.25 20.71 1.50
N LEU A 21 -0.68 19.50 1.32
CA LEU A 21 -1.38 18.44 0.62
C LEU A 21 -2.58 17.99 1.42
N GLN A 22 -3.74 18.01 0.77
CA GLN A 22 -4.98 17.55 1.37
C GLN A 22 -5.36 16.20 0.80
N ARG A 23 -5.78 15.30 1.70
CA ARG A 23 -6.41 14.06 1.30
C ARG A 23 -7.75 14.38 0.65
N ASN A 24 -7.97 13.82 -0.54
CA ASN A 24 -9.29 13.88 -1.16
C ASN A 24 -10.08 12.62 -0.81
N ASP A 25 -11.19 12.78 -0.10
CA ASP A 25 -12.14 11.72 0.22
C ASP A 25 -13.41 11.79 -0.63
N ASP A 26 -13.46 12.65 -1.66
CA ASP A 26 -14.51 12.66 -2.66
C ASP A 26 -14.46 11.37 -3.48
N GLU A 27 -15.49 10.55 -3.32
CA GLU A 27 -15.67 9.31 -4.08
C GLU A 27 -15.75 9.60 -5.59
N ASN A 28 -16.10 10.80 -6.02
CA ASN A 28 -16.16 11.15 -7.44
C ASN A 28 -14.82 11.55 -8.05
N PHE A 29 -13.72 11.55 -7.29
CA PHE A 29 -12.43 12.05 -7.78
C PHE A 29 -11.77 11.09 -8.79
N PHE A 30 -11.88 9.78 -8.57
CA PHE A 30 -11.38 8.72 -9.47
C PHE A 30 -12.53 7.80 -9.91
N ARG A 31 -13.46 8.34 -10.70
CA ARG A 31 -14.63 7.60 -11.18
C ARG A 31 -14.25 6.40 -12.04
N GLU A 32 -13.14 6.46 -12.75
CA GLU A 32 -12.65 5.39 -13.62
C GLU A 32 -12.41 4.07 -12.88
N TRP A 33 -12.21 4.11 -11.56
CA TRP A 33 -12.00 2.91 -10.73
C TRP A 33 -13.28 2.40 -10.07
N GLN A 34 -14.42 3.08 -10.25
CA GLN A 34 -15.70 2.75 -9.62
C GLN A 34 -16.76 2.30 -10.62
N GLU A 35 -16.56 2.60 -11.90
CA GLU A 35 -17.47 2.19 -12.96
C GLU A 35 -17.37 0.68 -13.25
N ASN A 36 -18.52 0.04 -13.51
CA ASN A 36 -18.64 -1.37 -13.90
C ASN A 36 -18.10 -2.39 -12.88
N LEU A 37 -18.07 -2.04 -11.59
CA LEU A 37 -17.74 -2.96 -10.51
C LEU A 37 -18.99 -3.66 -9.95
N PRO A 38 -18.85 -4.89 -9.41
CA PRO A 38 -19.91 -5.53 -8.64
C PRO A 38 -20.28 -4.70 -7.41
N GLU A 39 -21.56 -4.71 -7.05
CA GLU A 39 -22.03 -4.12 -5.79
C GLU A 39 -21.53 -4.91 -4.59
N LEU A 40 -21.04 -4.19 -3.58
CA LEU A 40 -20.64 -4.76 -2.30
C LEU A 40 -21.83 -4.86 -1.35
N ASN A 41 -21.90 -5.93 -0.58
CA ASN A 41 -22.85 -6.04 0.54
C ASN A 41 -22.40 -5.23 1.76
N ASP A 42 -23.28 -5.05 2.74
CA ASP A 42 -23.02 -4.22 3.92
C ASP A 42 -21.82 -4.71 4.74
N LEU A 43 -21.64 -6.04 4.85
CA LEU A 43 -20.53 -6.63 5.58
C LEU A 43 -19.19 -6.38 4.86
N GLU A 44 -19.16 -6.50 3.53
CA GLU A 44 -17.97 -6.20 2.73
C GLU A 44 -17.58 -4.72 2.85
N ARG A 45 -18.57 -3.81 2.76
CA ARG A 45 -18.33 -2.37 2.92
C ARG A 45 -17.77 -2.04 4.30
N GLN A 46 -18.33 -2.63 5.37
CA GLN A 46 -17.85 -2.43 6.73
C GLN A 46 -16.39 -2.90 6.89
N ASN A 47 -16.07 -4.11 6.42
CA ASN A 47 -14.70 -4.64 6.51
C ASN A 47 -13.70 -3.77 5.73
N ILE A 48 -14.06 -3.32 4.51
CA ILE A 48 -13.18 -2.45 3.70
C ILE A 48 -13.00 -1.08 4.38
N ALA A 49 -14.05 -0.53 5.00
CA ALA A 49 -13.98 0.73 5.73
C ALA A 49 -13.03 0.65 6.94
N GLU A 50 -13.03 -0.48 7.67
CA GLU A 50 -12.10 -0.74 8.77
C GLU A 50 -10.65 -0.82 8.27
N ILE A 51 -10.38 -1.63 7.25
CA ILE A 51 -9.03 -1.74 6.63
C ILE A 51 -8.54 -0.37 6.14
N LYS A 52 -9.42 0.41 5.49
CA LYS A 52 -9.11 1.77 5.04
C LYS A 52 -8.70 2.65 6.23
N THR A 53 -9.48 2.65 7.31
CA THR A 53 -9.20 3.44 8.51
C THR A 53 -7.87 3.07 9.15
N GLU A 54 -7.56 1.78 9.27
CA GLU A 54 -6.28 1.28 9.80
C GLU A 54 -5.10 1.70 8.93
N TYR A 55 -5.21 1.53 7.61
CA TYR A 55 -4.19 1.99 6.67
C TYR A 55 -3.97 3.50 6.74
N GLN A 56 -5.04 4.30 6.84
CA GLN A 56 -4.96 5.76 6.98
C GLN A 56 -4.19 6.20 8.22
N HIS A 57 -4.34 5.46 9.33
CA HIS A 57 -3.59 5.72 10.55
C HIS A 57 -2.12 5.35 10.38
N LEU A 58 -1.84 4.13 9.91
CA LEU A 58 -0.48 3.59 9.83
C LEU A 58 0.36 4.31 8.78
N SER A 59 -0.23 4.75 7.66
CA SER A 59 0.48 5.43 6.56
C SER A 59 1.06 6.79 6.92
N ARG A 60 0.72 7.31 8.09
CA ARG A 60 1.34 8.50 8.68
C ARG A 60 2.74 8.24 9.25
N TYR A 61 3.17 6.99 9.33
CA TYR A 61 4.50 6.65 9.84
C TYR A 61 5.23 5.81 8.80
N PRO A 62 6.57 5.72 8.84
CA PRO A 62 7.30 4.73 8.07
C PRO A 62 6.77 3.32 8.41
N ILE A 63 5.98 2.73 7.51
CA ILE A 63 5.46 1.39 7.69
C ILE A 63 6.47 0.41 7.08
N LEU A 64 6.87 -0.59 7.87
CA LEU A 64 7.62 -1.72 7.36
C LEU A 64 6.71 -2.60 6.50
N GLU A 65 7.24 -3.10 5.38
CA GLU A 65 6.51 -3.98 4.46
C GLU A 65 5.77 -5.16 5.16
N PRO A 66 6.33 -5.87 6.17
CA PRO A 66 5.61 -6.91 6.89
C PRO A 66 4.33 -6.42 7.59
N VAL A 67 4.33 -5.17 8.06
CA VAL A 67 3.15 -4.56 8.70
C VAL A 67 2.08 -4.29 7.65
N VAL A 68 2.44 -3.74 6.48
CA VAL A 68 1.51 -3.56 5.35
C VAL A 68 0.90 -4.90 4.92
N LYS A 69 1.73 -5.94 4.83
CA LYS A 69 1.28 -7.31 4.53
C LYS A 69 0.24 -7.79 5.55
N MET A 70 0.49 -7.56 6.84
CA MET A 70 -0.38 -8.04 7.91
C MET A 70 -1.71 -7.28 8.02
N VAL A 71 -1.69 -5.94 7.95
CA VAL A 71 -2.85 -5.09 8.29
C VAL A 71 -3.67 -4.65 7.09
N VAL A 72 -3.11 -4.72 5.87
CA VAL A 72 -3.82 -4.31 4.64
C VAL A 72 -3.99 -5.49 3.70
N LEU A 73 -2.88 -6.09 3.25
CA LEU A 73 -2.95 -7.11 2.20
C LEU A 73 -3.65 -8.38 2.69
N SER A 74 -3.29 -8.87 3.88
CA SER A 74 -3.85 -10.13 4.37
C SER A 74 -5.37 -10.07 4.61
N PRO A 75 -5.94 -9.00 5.20
CA PRO A 75 -7.39 -8.81 5.26
C PRO A 75 -8.05 -8.76 3.89
N LEU A 76 -7.49 -8.03 2.92
CA LEU A 76 -8.07 -7.94 1.57
C LEU A 76 -8.07 -9.30 0.86
N LEU A 77 -6.97 -10.04 0.94
CA LEU A 77 -6.87 -11.40 0.38
C LEU A 77 -7.88 -12.35 1.01
N ARG A 78 -8.08 -12.23 2.32
CA ARG A 78 -9.10 -13.00 3.04
C ARG A 78 -10.51 -12.67 2.56
N LEU A 79 -10.86 -11.39 2.43
CA LEU A 79 -12.18 -10.95 1.94
C LEU A 79 -12.45 -11.42 0.53
N ALA A 80 -11.44 -11.41 -0.34
CA ALA A 80 -11.52 -11.89 -1.70
C ALA A 80 -11.49 -13.44 -1.83
N GLY A 81 -11.40 -14.18 -0.72
CA GLY A 81 -11.45 -15.64 -0.73
C GLY A 81 -10.14 -16.33 -1.18
N PHE A 82 -9.02 -15.62 -1.28
CA PHE A 82 -7.75 -16.18 -1.74
C PHE A 82 -7.09 -17.16 -0.77
N TYR A 83 -7.64 -17.31 0.44
CA TYR A 83 -7.21 -18.31 1.42
C TYR A 83 -8.05 -19.58 1.37
N GLN A 84 -8.94 -19.69 0.38
CA GLN A 84 -9.80 -20.84 0.14
C GLN A 84 -9.42 -21.53 -1.18
N PRO A 85 -9.75 -22.83 -1.35
CA PRO A 85 -9.57 -23.52 -2.62
C PRO A 85 -10.21 -22.74 -3.79
N PRO A 86 -9.59 -22.74 -4.99
CA PRO A 86 -8.42 -23.52 -5.41
C PRO A 86 -7.07 -22.82 -5.18
N PHE A 87 -7.03 -21.74 -4.40
CA PHE A 87 -5.83 -20.95 -4.19
C PHE A 87 -4.96 -21.52 -3.07
N TYR A 88 -3.64 -21.36 -3.22
CA TYR A 88 -2.63 -21.74 -2.23
C TYR A 88 -1.68 -20.58 -2.04
N ILE A 89 -1.42 -20.22 -0.78
CA ILE A 89 -0.44 -19.17 -0.44
C ILE A 89 0.95 -19.80 -0.51
N ALA A 90 1.84 -19.19 -1.27
CA ALA A 90 3.27 -19.44 -1.23
C ALA A 90 4.00 -18.28 -0.54
N SER A 91 5.18 -18.54 0.01
CA SER A 91 6.08 -17.46 0.38
C SER A 91 6.52 -16.71 -0.86
N GLU A 92 6.83 -15.42 -0.70
CA GLU A 92 7.51 -14.66 -1.74
C GLU A 92 8.86 -15.33 -2.07
N GLU A 93 9.16 -15.44 -3.35
CA GLU A 93 10.47 -15.92 -3.81
C GLU A 93 11.48 -14.78 -3.65
N GLU A 94 12.56 -15.05 -2.93
CA GLU A 94 13.63 -14.07 -2.75
C GLU A 94 14.36 -13.84 -4.09
N VAL A 95 14.37 -12.59 -4.55
CA VAL A 95 15.12 -12.19 -5.75
C VAL A 95 16.35 -11.38 -5.32
N GLU A 96 17.50 -12.04 -5.21
CA GLU A 96 18.79 -11.38 -4.95
C GLU A 96 19.32 -10.79 -6.27
N ILE A 97 19.35 -9.46 -6.40
CA ILE A 97 19.93 -8.77 -7.55
C ILE A 97 21.36 -8.39 -7.19
N SER A 98 22.34 -9.10 -7.74
CA SER A 98 23.74 -8.76 -7.56
C SER A 98 24.33 -8.02 -8.76
N SER A 99 25.20 -7.05 -8.50
CA SER A 99 25.96 -6.32 -9.50
C SER A 99 27.43 -6.25 -9.07
N GLU A 100 28.35 -6.40 -10.01
CA GLU A 100 29.79 -6.29 -9.75
C GLU A 100 30.28 -4.92 -10.19
N ASP A 101 30.91 -4.18 -9.28
CA ASP A 101 31.59 -2.92 -9.56
C ASP A 101 33.04 -2.98 -9.04
N GLU A 102 34.00 -2.83 -9.94
CA GLU A 102 35.45 -2.90 -9.66
C GLU A 102 35.90 -4.09 -8.77
N GLY A 103 35.27 -5.27 -8.95
CA GLY A 103 35.56 -6.48 -8.17
C GLY A 103 34.85 -6.55 -6.80
N THR A 104 33.97 -5.60 -6.51
CA THR A 104 33.08 -5.62 -5.35
C THR A 104 31.70 -6.10 -5.77
N ILE A 105 31.20 -7.15 -5.12
CA ILE A 105 29.83 -7.64 -5.34
C ILE A 105 28.88 -6.82 -4.47
N ILE A 106 28.01 -6.05 -5.11
CA ILE A 106 26.86 -5.38 -4.51
C ILE A 106 25.68 -6.36 -4.61
N ARG A 107 24.96 -6.59 -3.50
CA ARG A 107 23.81 -7.48 -3.38
C ARG A 107 22.65 -6.72 -2.74
#